data_AF-A0A9W9KGJ2-F1
#
_entry.id   AF-A0A9W9KGJ2-F1
#
_cell.length_a   1.000
_cell.length_b   1.000
_cell.length_c   1.000
_cell.angle_alpha   90.00
_cell.angle_beta   90.00
_cell.angle_gamma   90.00
#
_symmetry.space_group_name_H-M   'P 1'
#
loop_
_entity.id
_entity.type
_entity.pdbx_description
1 polymer ?
#
loop_
_entity_poly.entity_id
_entity_poly.type
_entity_poly.pdbx_seq_one_letter_code
_entity_poly.pdbx_strand_id
1 'polypeptide(L)'
;MTTILDTHANNPLNVFSIPLEAFLTSSSSPARKQIAVHIVDLVTTSSDPAHALWKLWDAFFTAVVNADSYQTLLALLDTLRAQPPTQPNKVRVGSNALGSYISAEGKLHWETLPRFSAQWHDVHDILEARRDWDGVRDAAPGDHTTATKLSSRVAEYYLRFCSFSAALLKATNGSEEKGGVHPIWVFYACRDVLEYARPRPQAHDYQPKAYTIPWEEVWALDVRVAATWVRDGGRALWEVGHEELRRHWAASLDSQTELWLRDDGLTVERWYFWEGKLRHLSIEAGILDLETRGVVGEAAEVVSDLLRTGAITQPLSLKR
;
A
#
# COMPACT_ATOMS: atom_id res chain seq x y z
N MET A 1 -11.59 -6.16 17.50
CA MET A 1 -11.23 -6.39 16.09
C MET A 1 -9.77 -6.76 16.10
N THR A 2 -9.41 -7.96 15.65
CA THR A 2 -8.02 -8.43 15.64
C THR A 2 -7.31 -7.79 14.45
N THR A 3 -6.27 -7.02 14.71
CA THR A 3 -5.47 -6.35 13.68
C THR A 3 -4.31 -7.24 13.23
N ILE A 4 -3.69 -6.93 12.09
CA ILE A 4 -2.43 -7.54 11.61
C ILE A 4 -1.29 -7.50 12.67
N LEU A 5 -1.46 -6.68 13.70
CA LEU A 5 -0.53 -6.49 14.82
C LEU A 5 -0.93 -7.25 16.10
N ASP A 6 -2.10 -7.91 16.12
CA ASP A 6 -2.57 -8.68 17.28
C ASP A 6 -2.08 -10.13 17.23
N THR A 7 -0.79 -10.32 17.48
CA THR A 7 -0.17 -11.63 17.74
C THR A 7 -0.44 -12.10 19.18
N HIS A 8 -1.70 -12.23 19.57
CA HIS A 8 -2.02 -12.94 20.81
C HIS A 8 -2.17 -14.45 20.54
N ALA A 9 -1.43 -15.26 21.30
CA ALA A 9 -1.46 -16.73 21.27
C ALA A 9 -2.85 -17.37 21.49
N ASN A 10 -3.86 -16.57 21.84
CA ASN A 10 -5.24 -17.01 22.09
C ASN A 10 -6.22 -16.66 20.97
N ASN A 11 -5.78 -16.05 19.86
CA ASN A 11 -6.66 -15.81 18.72
C ASN A 11 -6.81 -17.08 17.87
N PRO A 12 -8.04 -17.49 17.51
CA PRO A 12 -8.23 -18.62 16.62
C PRO A 12 -7.57 -18.31 15.27
N LEU A 13 -6.80 -19.28 14.76
CA LEU A 13 -6.15 -19.21 13.45
C LEU A 13 -7.16 -18.78 12.38
N ASN A 14 -6.74 -17.82 11.55
CA ASN A 14 -7.56 -17.34 10.45
C ASN A 14 -7.79 -18.51 9.45
N VAL A 15 -9.05 -18.80 9.15
CA VAL A 15 -9.45 -19.95 8.30
C VAL A 15 -8.86 -19.87 6.89
N PHE A 16 -8.48 -18.68 6.44
CA PHE A 16 -7.87 -18.46 5.13
C PHE A 16 -6.36 -18.62 5.11
N SER A 17 -5.67 -18.71 6.26
CA SER A 17 -4.22 -18.84 6.31
C SER A 17 -3.72 -20.10 5.57
N ILE A 18 -4.37 -21.25 5.81
CA ILE A 18 -4.00 -22.53 5.19
C ILE A 18 -4.19 -22.51 3.65
N PRO A 19 -5.36 -22.14 3.09
CA PRO A 19 -5.52 -22.10 1.65
C PRO A 19 -4.62 -21.05 0.98
N LEU A 20 -4.33 -19.92 1.64
CA LEU A 20 -3.37 -18.94 1.12
C LEU A 20 -1.96 -19.53 1.07
N GLU A 21 -1.48 -20.14 2.14
CA GLU A 21 -0.16 -20.80 2.16
C GLU A 21 -0.07 -21.90 1.10
N ALA A 22 -1.12 -22.71 0.94
CA ALA A 22 -1.19 -23.73 -0.10
C ALA A 22 -1.11 -23.11 -1.52
N PHE A 23 -1.76 -21.97 -1.75
CA PHE A 23 -1.66 -21.27 -3.03
C PHE A 23 -0.23 -20.77 -3.28
N LEU A 24 0.38 -20.14 -2.27
CA LEU A 24 1.69 -19.52 -2.35
C LEU A 24 2.82 -20.54 -2.58
N THR A 25 2.69 -21.74 -2.04
CA THR A 25 3.67 -22.83 -2.15
C THR A 25 3.43 -23.73 -3.38
N SER A 26 2.23 -23.73 -3.94
CA SER A 26 1.90 -24.56 -5.11
C SER A 26 2.57 -24.03 -6.38
N SER A 27 3.24 -24.91 -7.12
CA SER A 27 3.80 -24.64 -8.45
C SER A 27 2.85 -24.97 -9.61
N SER A 28 1.73 -25.65 -9.33
CA SER A 28 0.79 -26.15 -10.33
C SER A 28 -0.36 -25.16 -10.57
N SER A 29 -0.49 -24.66 -11.81
CA SER A 29 -1.59 -23.76 -12.20
C SER A 29 -2.99 -24.37 -11.97
N PRO A 30 -3.26 -25.65 -12.34
CA PRO A 30 -4.52 -26.30 -11.98
C PRO A 30 -4.81 -26.33 -10.48
N ALA A 31 -3.79 -26.61 -9.65
CA ALA A 31 -3.95 -26.64 -8.19
C ALA A 31 -4.25 -25.24 -7.65
N ARG A 32 -3.55 -24.20 -8.12
CA ARG A 32 -3.83 -22.80 -7.76
C ARG A 32 -5.28 -22.39 -8.08
N LYS A 33 -5.80 -22.79 -9.25
CA LYS A 33 -7.21 -22.54 -9.60
C LYS A 33 -8.17 -23.22 -8.65
N GLN A 34 -7.93 -24.48 -8.29
CA GLN A 34 -8.78 -25.21 -7.32
C GLN A 34 -8.75 -24.57 -5.94
N ILE A 35 -7.59 -24.09 -5.49
CA ILE A 35 -7.45 -23.38 -4.22
C ILE A 35 -8.21 -22.05 -4.25
N ALA A 36 -8.14 -21.30 -5.34
CA ALA A 36 -8.92 -20.07 -5.50
C ALA A 36 -10.43 -20.32 -5.46
N VAL A 37 -10.92 -21.38 -6.12
CA VAL A 37 -12.32 -21.83 -6.02
C VAL A 37 -12.69 -22.16 -4.57
N HIS A 38 -11.81 -22.89 -3.86
CA HIS A 38 -12.03 -23.20 -2.45
C HIS A 38 -12.12 -21.95 -1.56
N ILE A 39 -11.28 -20.94 -1.80
CA ILE A 39 -11.34 -19.65 -1.10
C ILE A 39 -12.69 -18.95 -1.37
N VAL A 40 -13.14 -18.93 -2.63
CA VAL A 40 -14.45 -18.36 -3.01
C VAL A 40 -15.59 -19.10 -2.31
N ASP A 41 -15.54 -20.42 -2.25
CA ASP A 41 -16.54 -21.25 -1.56
C ASP A 41 -16.59 -20.95 -0.06
N LEU A 42 -15.43 -20.82 0.60
CA LEU A 42 -15.35 -20.46 2.02
C LEU A 42 -16.01 -19.11 2.33
N VAL A 43 -15.86 -18.12 1.44
CA VAL A 43 -16.53 -16.81 1.61
C VAL A 43 -18.03 -16.92 1.34
N THR A 44 -18.42 -17.52 0.23
CA THR A 44 -19.81 -17.51 -0.26
C THR A 44 -20.75 -18.41 0.55
N THR A 45 -20.22 -19.53 1.07
CA THR A 45 -20.99 -20.48 1.88
C THR A 45 -21.00 -20.14 3.38
N SER A 46 -20.20 -19.16 3.79
CA SER A 46 -20.16 -18.67 5.17
C SER A 46 -21.54 -18.23 5.65
N SER A 47 -21.81 -18.47 6.94
CA SER A 47 -22.98 -17.92 7.62
C SER A 47 -22.98 -16.39 7.72
N ASP A 48 -21.78 -15.79 7.57
CA ASP A 48 -21.54 -14.35 7.46
C ASP A 48 -20.47 -14.10 6.38
N PRO A 49 -20.87 -13.89 5.12
CA PRO A 49 -19.94 -13.65 4.01
C PRO A 49 -19.13 -12.37 4.14
N ALA A 50 -19.64 -11.34 4.84
CA ALA A 50 -18.94 -10.07 5.01
C ALA A 50 -17.77 -10.23 5.97
N HIS A 51 -18.01 -10.92 7.08
CA HIS A 51 -16.95 -11.27 8.02
C HIS A 51 -15.94 -12.25 7.40
N ALA A 52 -16.39 -13.20 6.59
CA ALA A 52 -15.49 -14.12 5.89
C ALA A 52 -14.59 -13.38 4.88
N LEU A 53 -15.15 -12.43 4.12
CA LEU A 53 -14.37 -11.60 3.20
C LEU A 53 -13.36 -10.72 3.96
N TRP A 54 -13.76 -10.12 5.09
CA TRP A 54 -12.85 -9.38 5.96
C TRP A 54 -11.68 -10.27 6.45
N LYS A 55 -11.96 -11.50 6.89
CA LYS A 55 -10.94 -12.46 7.30
C LYS A 55 -10.01 -12.87 6.15
N LEU A 56 -10.52 -13.02 4.93
CA LEU A 56 -9.69 -13.29 3.76
C LEU A 56 -8.67 -12.17 3.57
N TRP A 57 -9.10 -10.90 3.64
CA TRP A 57 -8.19 -9.76 3.47
C TRP A 57 -7.19 -9.63 4.62
N ASP A 58 -7.62 -9.84 5.86
CA ASP A 58 -6.71 -9.89 7.01
C ASP A 58 -5.60 -10.95 6.84
N ALA A 59 -5.96 -12.17 6.41
CA ALA A 59 -4.99 -13.22 6.12
C ALA A 59 -4.10 -12.89 4.92
N PHE A 60 -4.67 -12.27 3.88
CA PHE A 60 -3.94 -11.84 2.70
C PHE A 60 -2.91 -10.76 3.03
N PHE A 61 -3.28 -9.72 3.79
CA PHE A 61 -2.34 -8.68 4.20
C PHE A 61 -1.27 -9.21 5.16
N THR A 62 -1.64 -10.16 6.03
CA THR A 62 -0.65 -10.90 6.82
C THR A 62 0.35 -11.64 5.91
N ALA A 63 -0.11 -12.28 4.84
CA ALA A 63 0.79 -12.91 3.87
C ALA A 63 1.65 -11.87 3.13
N VAL A 64 1.11 -10.71 2.77
CA VAL A 64 1.83 -9.60 2.13
C VAL A 64 2.99 -9.11 2.98
N VAL A 65 2.76 -8.83 4.26
CA VAL A 65 3.81 -8.30 5.14
C VAL A 65 4.87 -9.35 5.52
N ASN A 66 4.63 -10.63 5.24
CA ASN A 66 5.60 -11.71 5.46
C ASN A 66 6.22 -12.24 4.16
N ALA A 67 5.82 -11.74 2.99
CA ALA A 67 6.28 -12.26 1.70
C ALA A 67 7.66 -11.73 1.32
N ASP A 68 8.53 -12.61 0.81
CA ASP A 68 9.81 -12.22 0.20
C ASP A 68 9.66 -11.75 -1.26
N SER A 69 8.56 -12.13 -1.90
CA SER A 69 8.20 -11.71 -3.26
C SER A 69 6.69 -11.60 -3.42
N TYR A 70 6.26 -10.57 -4.13
CA TYR A 70 4.84 -10.27 -4.34
C TYR A 70 4.24 -10.98 -5.55
N GLN A 71 5.03 -11.64 -6.40
CA GLN A 71 4.55 -12.21 -7.66
C GLN A 71 3.43 -13.25 -7.45
N THR A 72 3.58 -14.14 -6.47
CA THR A 72 2.56 -15.16 -6.21
C THR A 72 1.31 -14.57 -5.55
N LEU A 73 1.46 -13.49 -4.78
CA LEU A 73 0.33 -12.74 -4.18
C LEU A 73 -0.46 -11.98 -5.24
N LEU A 74 0.22 -11.35 -6.20
CA LEU A 74 -0.41 -10.73 -7.37
C LEU A 74 -1.16 -11.77 -8.21
N ALA A 75 -0.52 -12.92 -8.48
CA ALA A 75 -1.16 -14.03 -9.20
C ALA A 75 -2.38 -14.60 -8.47
N LEU A 76 -2.36 -14.63 -7.13
CA LEU A 76 -3.54 -14.98 -6.33
C LEU A 76 -4.67 -13.98 -6.55
N LEU A 77 -4.40 -12.68 -6.48
CA LEU A 77 -5.41 -11.65 -6.74
C LEU A 77 -6.00 -11.80 -8.13
N ASP A 78 -5.18 -11.99 -9.16
CA ASP A 78 -5.65 -12.20 -10.52
C ASP A 78 -6.52 -13.47 -10.64
N THR A 79 -6.13 -14.55 -9.95
CA THR A 79 -6.89 -15.81 -9.96
C THR A 79 -8.23 -15.68 -9.24
N LEU A 80 -8.28 -14.90 -8.16
CA LEU A 80 -9.53 -14.57 -7.46
C LEU A 80 -10.41 -13.66 -8.31
N ARG A 81 -9.85 -12.61 -8.92
CA ARG A 81 -10.56 -11.68 -9.82
C ARG A 81 -11.15 -12.37 -11.04
N ALA A 82 -10.51 -13.42 -11.54
CA ALA A 82 -11.00 -14.21 -12.67
C ALA A 82 -12.17 -15.16 -12.31
N GLN A 83 -12.59 -15.23 -11.04
CA GLN A 83 -13.73 -16.06 -10.66
C GLN A 83 -15.05 -15.44 -11.13
N PRO A 84 -16.00 -16.26 -11.59
CA PRO A 84 -17.31 -15.74 -12.02
C PRO A 84 -18.06 -15.12 -10.83
N PRO A 85 -18.98 -14.18 -11.07
CA PRO A 85 -19.81 -13.62 -10.00
C PRO A 85 -20.58 -14.71 -9.25
N THR A 86 -20.50 -14.72 -7.92
CA THR A 86 -21.11 -15.75 -7.08
C THR A 86 -22.22 -15.19 -6.20
N GLN A 87 -23.23 -16.00 -5.92
CA GLN A 87 -24.32 -15.63 -5.02
C GLN A 87 -24.00 -16.12 -3.59
N PRO A 88 -23.82 -15.22 -2.60
CA PRO A 88 -23.58 -15.63 -1.23
C PRO A 88 -24.83 -16.28 -0.62
N ASN A 89 -24.66 -17.37 0.13
CA ASN A 89 -25.78 -18.17 0.69
C ASN A 89 -26.64 -17.38 1.68
N LYS A 90 -26.05 -16.44 2.42
CA LYS A 90 -26.72 -15.66 3.46
C LYS A 90 -26.25 -14.21 3.45
N VAL A 91 -26.89 -13.38 2.64
CA VAL A 91 -26.73 -11.92 2.75
C VAL A 91 -27.82 -11.42 3.71
N ARG A 92 -27.45 -10.99 4.92
CA ARG A 92 -28.40 -10.31 5.80
C ARG A 92 -28.83 -9.00 5.13
N VAL A 93 -30.13 -8.80 4.98
CA VAL A 93 -30.71 -7.52 4.55
C VAL A 93 -30.20 -6.43 5.50
N GLY A 94 -29.48 -5.44 4.97
CA GLY A 94 -28.89 -4.33 5.74
C GLY A 94 -27.41 -4.47 6.13
N SER A 95 -26.69 -5.51 5.68
CA SER A 95 -25.23 -5.58 5.84
C SER A 95 -24.52 -4.67 4.83
N ASN A 96 -24.26 -3.42 5.22
CA ASN A 96 -23.59 -2.42 4.39
C ASN A 96 -22.17 -2.84 3.95
N ALA A 97 -21.51 -3.73 4.70
CA ALA A 97 -20.13 -4.15 4.43
C ALA A 97 -19.98 -5.02 3.17
N LEU A 98 -20.98 -5.84 2.81
CA LEU A 98 -20.97 -6.56 1.52
C LEU A 98 -21.61 -5.73 0.39
N GLY A 99 -22.41 -4.72 0.73
CA GLY A 99 -23.18 -3.92 -0.23
C GLY A 99 -22.33 -3.20 -1.28
N SER A 100 -21.08 -2.86 -0.96
CA SER A 100 -20.14 -2.27 -1.93
C SER A 100 -19.62 -3.28 -2.97
N TYR A 101 -19.75 -4.58 -2.71
CA TYR A 101 -19.27 -5.66 -3.59
C TYR A 101 -20.40 -6.48 -4.23
N ILE A 102 -21.61 -6.35 -3.70
CA ILE A 102 -22.81 -6.96 -4.25
C ILE A 102 -23.42 -5.99 -5.28
N SER A 103 -23.60 -6.43 -6.52
CA SER A 103 -24.33 -5.62 -7.51
C SER A 103 -25.83 -5.61 -7.24
N ALA A 104 -26.60 -4.82 -8.00
CA ALA A 104 -28.06 -4.84 -7.95
C ALA A 104 -28.67 -6.26 -8.12
N GLU A 105 -27.92 -7.21 -8.69
CA GLU A 105 -28.31 -8.60 -8.89
C GLU A 105 -28.11 -9.50 -7.65
N GLY A 106 -27.58 -8.97 -6.54
CA GLY A 106 -27.34 -9.77 -5.34
C GLY A 106 -26.10 -10.67 -5.40
N LYS A 107 -25.24 -10.51 -6.42
CA LYS A 107 -24.02 -11.30 -6.62
C LYS A 107 -22.77 -10.54 -6.24
N LEU A 108 -21.81 -11.25 -5.68
CA LEU A 108 -20.46 -10.79 -5.40
C LEU A 108 -19.61 -10.84 -6.67
N HIS A 109 -19.11 -9.69 -7.12
CA HIS A 109 -18.28 -9.57 -8.33
C HIS A 109 -16.79 -9.57 -7.96
N TRP A 110 -16.16 -10.73 -8.09
CA TRP A 110 -14.76 -10.95 -7.70
C TRP A 110 -13.77 -10.12 -8.50
N GLU A 111 -14.06 -9.80 -9.75
CA GLU A 111 -13.23 -8.94 -10.61
C GLU A 111 -12.93 -7.57 -9.98
N THR A 112 -13.81 -7.10 -9.10
CA THR A 112 -13.67 -5.80 -8.44
C THR A 112 -12.83 -5.88 -7.17
N LEU A 113 -12.44 -7.06 -6.71
CA LEU A 113 -11.71 -7.27 -5.46
C LEU A 113 -10.18 -7.26 -5.64
N PRO A 114 -9.39 -6.92 -4.61
CA PRO A 114 -9.80 -6.10 -3.48
C PRO A 114 -10.10 -4.71 -4.02
N ARG A 115 -11.33 -4.22 -3.86
CA ARG A 115 -11.53 -2.78 -4.02
C ARG A 115 -10.63 -2.16 -2.96
N PHE A 116 -9.76 -1.24 -3.36
CA PHE A 116 -9.02 -0.35 -2.47
C PHE A 116 -10.02 0.55 -1.74
N SER A 117 -10.71 -0.09 -0.81
CA SER A 117 -11.86 0.39 -0.07
C SER A 117 -11.46 0.49 1.40
N ALA A 118 -12.43 0.72 2.29
CA ALA A 118 -12.18 0.96 3.71
C ALA A 118 -11.09 0.06 4.32
N GLN A 119 -11.10 -1.26 4.05
CA GLN A 119 -10.11 -2.16 4.65
C GLN A 119 -8.66 -1.94 4.22
N TRP A 120 -8.42 -1.57 2.95
CA TRP A 120 -7.05 -1.28 2.50
C TRP A 120 -6.54 0.01 3.15
N HIS A 121 -7.40 1.04 3.21
CA HIS A 121 -7.11 2.28 3.91
C HIS A 121 -6.93 2.04 5.41
N ASP A 122 -7.78 1.24 6.04
CA ASP A 122 -7.68 0.89 7.46
C ASP A 122 -6.33 0.22 7.76
N VAL A 123 -5.89 -0.74 6.93
CA VAL A 123 -4.57 -1.38 7.11
C VAL A 123 -3.43 -0.40 6.89
N HIS A 124 -3.52 0.45 5.84
CA HIS A 124 -2.56 1.51 5.60
C HIS A 124 -2.42 2.42 6.83
N ASP A 125 -3.54 3.00 7.28
CA ASP A 125 -3.58 3.99 8.36
C ASP A 125 -3.12 3.38 9.69
N ILE A 126 -3.48 2.14 9.98
CA ILE A 126 -3.03 1.43 11.19
C ILE A 126 -1.51 1.21 11.15
N LEU A 127 -0.96 0.81 10.01
CA LEU A 127 0.48 0.57 9.86
C LEU A 127 1.25 1.90 9.87
N GLU A 128 0.75 2.92 9.17
CA GLU A 128 1.34 4.25 9.12
C GLU A 128 1.38 4.89 10.51
N ALA A 129 0.28 4.83 11.26
CA ALA A 129 0.17 5.40 12.61
C ALA A 129 1.04 4.67 13.65
N ARG A 130 1.54 3.47 13.32
CA ARG A 130 2.39 2.65 14.21
C ARG A 130 3.78 2.38 13.62
N ARG A 131 4.13 3.00 12.50
CA ARG A 131 5.40 2.74 11.80
C ARG A 131 6.62 3.12 12.63
N ASP A 132 6.44 4.05 13.56
CA ASP A 132 7.47 4.52 14.49
C ASP A 132 7.59 3.64 15.75
N TRP A 133 6.73 2.62 15.92
CA TRP A 133 6.72 1.76 17.10
C TRP A 133 7.80 0.67 17.03
N ASP A 134 8.63 0.56 18.08
CA ASP A 134 9.79 -0.35 18.13
C ASP A 134 9.44 -1.79 18.55
N GLY A 135 8.19 -2.03 18.97
CA GLY A 135 7.64 -3.36 19.26
C GLY A 135 7.95 -3.91 20.66
N VAL A 136 8.51 -3.13 21.58
CA VAL A 136 8.75 -3.61 22.96
C VAL A 136 7.48 -3.45 23.81
N ARG A 137 6.78 -4.56 24.10
CA ARG A 137 5.82 -4.61 25.23
C ARG A 137 6.59 -4.90 26.51
N ASP A 138 6.20 -4.24 27.60
CA ASP A 138 6.64 -4.57 28.95
C ASP A 138 6.48 -6.07 29.19
N ALA A 139 7.59 -6.77 29.41
CA ALA A 139 7.51 -8.03 30.16
C ALA A 139 6.92 -7.64 31.52
N ALA A 140 5.72 -8.14 31.83
CA ALA A 140 5.17 -7.99 33.17
C ALA A 140 6.24 -8.44 34.19
N PRO A 141 6.45 -7.73 35.32
CA PRO A 141 7.48 -8.10 36.27
C PRO A 141 7.17 -9.50 36.81
N GLY A 142 7.92 -10.50 36.32
CA GLY A 142 7.73 -11.92 36.64
C GLY A 142 7.57 -12.85 35.43
N ASP A 143 7.42 -12.32 34.21
CA ASP A 143 7.35 -13.16 33.00
C ASP A 143 8.77 -13.39 32.44
N HIS A 144 9.37 -14.52 32.80
CA HIS A 144 10.66 -14.98 32.30
C HIS A 144 10.55 -15.64 30.91
N THR A 145 9.41 -15.52 30.23
CA THR A 145 9.34 -15.86 28.82
C THR A 145 10.22 -14.87 28.08
N THR A 146 11.26 -15.41 27.44
CA THR A 146 12.10 -14.71 26.47
C THR A 146 11.17 -13.96 25.54
N ALA A 147 10.99 -12.66 25.78
CA ALA A 147 10.23 -11.77 24.92
C ALA A 147 10.79 -12.00 23.53
N THR A 148 10.04 -12.77 22.76
CA THR A 148 10.45 -13.21 21.45
C THR A 148 10.46 -11.90 20.70
N LYS A 149 11.65 -11.33 20.47
CA LYS A 149 11.84 -10.15 19.63
C LYS A 149 10.86 -10.32 18.50
N LEU A 150 9.83 -9.47 18.43
CA LEU A 150 8.95 -9.45 17.26
C LEU A 150 9.93 -9.33 16.10
N SER A 151 10.13 -10.41 15.33
CA SER A 151 11.34 -10.53 14.50
C SER A 151 11.26 -9.64 13.26
N SER A 152 10.24 -8.79 13.20
CA SER A 152 9.97 -7.79 12.19
C SER A 152 9.37 -6.57 12.89
N ARG A 153 10.02 -5.41 12.75
CA ARG A 153 9.56 -4.12 13.31
C ARG A 153 8.32 -3.68 12.54
N VAL A 154 7.35 -2.98 13.16
CA VAL A 154 6.14 -2.50 12.45
C VAL A 154 6.48 -1.62 11.24
N ALA A 155 7.60 -0.90 11.28
CA ALA A 155 8.20 -0.21 10.15
C ALA A 155 8.37 -1.11 8.90
N GLU A 156 8.81 -2.36 9.09
CA GLU A 156 8.99 -3.31 8.00
C GLU A 156 7.64 -3.76 7.42
N TYR A 157 6.65 -4.00 8.27
CA TYR A 157 5.29 -4.33 7.82
C TYR A 157 4.68 -3.19 6.99
N TYR A 158 4.85 -1.94 7.45
CA TYR A 158 4.43 -0.76 6.70
C TYR A 158 5.12 -0.69 5.34
N LEU A 159 6.46 -0.82 5.30
CA LEU A 159 7.23 -0.81 4.06
C LEU A 159 6.79 -1.92 3.09
N ARG A 160 6.62 -3.15 3.57
CA ARG A 160 6.21 -4.29 2.73
C ARG A 160 4.80 -4.10 2.19
N PHE A 161 3.89 -3.54 2.99
CA PHE A 161 2.54 -3.20 2.55
C PHE A 161 2.54 -2.12 1.46
N CYS A 162 3.29 -1.02 1.64
CA CYS A 162 3.43 0.02 0.61
C CYS A 162 4.09 -0.52 -0.66
N SER A 163 5.12 -1.37 -0.51
CA SER A 163 5.80 -1.99 -1.65
C SER A 163 4.88 -2.90 -2.45
N PHE A 164 4.06 -3.70 -1.78
CA PHE A 164 3.03 -4.51 -2.44
C PHE A 164 1.99 -3.64 -3.14
N SER A 165 1.54 -2.57 -2.47
CA SER A 165 0.57 -1.61 -3.03
C SER A 165 1.14 -1.00 -4.31
N ALA A 166 2.37 -0.50 -4.30
CA ALA A 166 3.01 0.09 -5.47
C ALA A 166 3.21 -0.94 -6.60
N ALA A 167 3.58 -2.19 -6.27
CA ALA A 167 3.70 -3.27 -7.25
C ALA A 167 2.35 -3.64 -7.90
N LEU A 168 1.26 -3.65 -7.12
CA LEU A 168 -0.08 -3.90 -7.63
C LEU A 168 -0.56 -2.74 -8.52
N LEU A 169 -0.23 -1.49 -8.17
CA LEU A 169 -0.50 -0.32 -9.00
C LEU A 169 0.19 -0.48 -10.37
N LYS A 170 1.48 -0.82 -10.36
CA LYS A 170 2.28 -1.08 -11.56
C LYS A 170 1.68 -2.18 -12.44
N ALA A 171 1.28 -3.30 -11.83
CA ALA A 171 0.72 -4.44 -12.55
C ALA A 171 -0.64 -4.15 -13.19
N THR A 172 -1.40 -3.22 -12.63
CA THR A 172 -2.75 -2.86 -13.10
C THR A 172 -2.79 -1.60 -13.95
N ASN A 173 -1.66 -0.90 -14.09
CA ASN A 173 -1.55 0.45 -14.66
C ASN A 173 -2.56 1.45 -14.10
N GLY A 174 -2.93 1.31 -12.81
CA GLY A 174 -3.93 2.16 -12.17
C GLY A 174 -5.36 2.05 -12.76
N SER A 175 -5.65 1.01 -13.55
CA SER A 175 -6.97 0.81 -14.13
C SER A 175 -8.01 0.51 -13.03
N GLU A 176 -8.98 1.42 -12.89
CA GLU A 176 -10.12 1.25 -11.98
C GLU A 176 -10.97 0.02 -12.33
N GLU A 177 -11.06 -0.33 -13.62
CA GLU A 177 -11.83 -1.49 -14.11
C GLU A 177 -11.34 -2.82 -13.50
N LYS A 178 -10.08 -2.90 -13.06
CA LYS A 178 -9.50 -4.09 -12.42
C LYS A 178 -9.44 -4.00 -10.90
N GLY A 179 -10.12 -3.03 -10.29
CA GLY A 179 -10.06 -2.80 -8.84
C GLY A 179 -8.63 -2.50 -8.35
N GLY A 180 -7.86 -1.73 -9.13
CA GLY A 180 -6.47 -1.37 -8.84
C GLY A 180 -6.31 -0.33 -7.72
N VAL A 181 -5.07 -0.12 -7.28
CA VAL A 181 -4.69 0.94 -6.34
C VAL A 181 -4.95 2.28 -7.01
N HIS A 182 -5.52 3.26 -6.32
CA HIS A 182 -5.63 4.59 -6.93
C HIS A 182 -4.23 5.24 -6.99
N PRO A 183 -3.78 5.74 -8.16
CA PRO A 183 -2.47 6.37 -8.32
C PRO A 183 -2.20 7.57 -7.40
N ILE A 184 -3.22 8.16 -6.77
CA ILE A 184 -3.09 9.35 -5.90
C ILE A 184 -2.25 9.06 -4.65
N TRP A 185 -2.13 7.80 -4.23
CA TRP A 185 -1.25 7.41 -3.13
C TRP A 185 0.22 7.74 -3.40
N VAL A 186 0.64 7.70 -4.67
CA VAL A 186 1.98 8.14 -5.07
C VAL A 186 2.15 9.62 -4.75
N PHE A 187 1.13 10.46 -5.06
CA PHE A 187 1.17 11.89 -4.77
C PHE A 187 1.29 12.16 -3.27
N TYR A 188 0.47 11.52 -2.43
CA TYR A 188 0.52 11.73 -0.97
C TYR A 188 1.89 11.37 -0.39
N ALA A 189 2.42 10.18 -0.74
CA ALA A 189 3.74 9.76 -0.27
C ALA A 189 4.87 10.70 -0.74
N CYS A 190 4.80 11.19 -1.99
CA CYS A 190 5.78 12.14 -2.52
C CYS A 190 5.68 13.50 -1.85
N ARG A 191 4.47 14.02 -1.70
CA ARG A 191 4.22 15.34 -1.12
C ARG A 191 4.84 15.45 0.26
N ASP A 192 4.61 14.46 1.10
CA ASP A 192 4.98 14.51 2.52
C ASP A 192 6.51 14.39 2.74
N VAL A 193 7.24 13.82 1.78
CA VAL A 193 8.71 13.64 1.84
C VAL A 193 9.48 14.63 0.98
N LEU A 194 9.05 14.85 -0.26
CA LEU A 194 9.83 15.61 -1.24
C LEU A 194 9.56 17.11 -1.17
N GLU A 195 8.42 17.52 -0.61
CA GLU A 195 7.97 18.91 -0.61
C GLU A 195 7.95 19.60 0.76
N TYR A 196 8.31 18.89 1.82
CA TYR A 196 8.57 19.49 3.12
C TYR A 196 10.06 19.54 3.39
N ALA A 197 10.51 20.55 4.15
CA ALA A 197 11.86 20.49 4.67
C ALA A 197 11.95 19.27 5.59
N ARG A 198 13.12 18.63 5.56
CA ARG A 198 13.40 17.50 6.45
C ARG A 198 13.01 17.89 7.87
N PRO A 199 12.13 17.12 8.53
CA PRO A 199 11.73 17.41 9.90
C PRO A 199 12.99 17.47 10.76
N ARG A 200 13.27 18.63 11.37
CA ARG A 200 14.28 18.72 12.42
C ARG A 200 13.52 18.65 13.73
N PRO A 201 13.83 17.70 14.62
CA PRO A 201 13.27 17.74 15.97
C PRO A 201 13.61 19.09 16.57
N GLN A 202 12.60 19.89 16.92
CA GLN A 202 12.85 21.03 17.78
C GLN A 202 13.31 20.46 19.12
N ALA A 203 14.51 20.86 19.56
CA ALA A 203 15.18 20.31 20.74
C ALA A 203 14.36 20.41 22.05
N HIS A 204 13.21 21.11 22.02
CA HIS A 204 12.33 21.32 23.16
C HIS A 204 11.11 20.40 23.21
N ASP A 205 10.74 19.69 22.13
CA ASP A 205 9.50 18.88 22.07
C ASP A 205 9.74 17.36 21.95
N TYR A 206 10.97 16.92 21.72
CA TYR A 206 11.29 15.50 21.62
C TYR A 206 11.58 14.91 23.01
N GLN A 207 10.53 14.64 23.79
CA GLN A 207 10.62 13.54 24.75
C GLN A 207 10.42 12.26 23.95
N PRO A 208 11.44 11.39 23.82
CA PRO A 208 11.23 10.07 23.21
C PRO A 208 10.14 9.40 24.02
N LYS A 209 8.98 9.18 23.40
CA LYS A 209 8.00 8.26 23.99
C LYS A 209 8.74 6.94 24.14
N ALA A 210 8.56 6.28 25.29
CA ALA A 210 9.00 4.90 25.40
C ALA A 210 8.43 4.14 24.19
N TYR A 211 9.25 3.29 23.58
CA TYR A 211 8.85 2.40 22.49
C TYR A 211 8.75 3.02 21.08
N THR A 212 9.41 4.16 20.82
CA THR A 212 9.47 4.80 19.49
C THR A 212 10.89 4.74 18.91
N ILE A 213 11.03 4.37 17.63
CA ILE A 213 12.31 4.40 16.92
C ILE A 213 12.80 5.85 16.70
N PRO A 214 14.11 6.08 16.53
CA PRO A 214 14.64 7.43 16.25
C PRO A 214 13.98 8.06 15.03
N TRP A 215 13.76 9.38 15.08
CA TRP A 215 13.12 10.11 13.98
C TRP A 215 13.88 9.98 12.66
N GLU A 216 15.22 9.83 12.70
CA GLU A 216 16.02 9.56 11.50
C GLU A 216 15.65 8.24 10.84
N GLU A 217 15.32 7.21 11.63
CA GLU A 217 14.87 5.91 11.12
C GLU A 217 13.46 6.03 10.51
N VAL A 218 12.54 6.77 11.15
CA VAL A 218 11.20 7.05 10.60
C VAL A 218 11.31 7.82 9.28
N TRP A 219 12.17 8.84 9.25
CA TRP A 219 12.40 9.63 8.04
C TRP A 219 12.98 8.78 6.91
N ALA A 220 13.98 7.94 7.19
CA ALA A 220 14.55 7.04 6.20
C ALA A 220 13.50 6.05 5.65
N LEU A 221 12.62 5.54 6.53
CA LEU A 221 11.47 4.71 6.14
C LEU A 221 10.52 5.47 5.21
N ASP A 222 10.12 6.69 5.56
CA ASP A 222 9.20 7.50 4.76
C ASP A 222 9.82 7.85 3.38
N VAL A 223 11.11 8.17 3.34
CA VAL A 223 11.88 8.35 2.09
C VAL A 223 11.84 7.10 1.24
N ARG A 224 12.07 5.93 1.85
CA ARG A 224 12.06 4.65 1.14
C ARG A 224 10.68 4.34 0.57
N VAL A 225 9.62 4.56 1.36
CA VAL A 225 8.22 4.38 0.93
C VAL A 225 7.88 5.30 -0.24
N ALA A 226 8.20 6.60 -0.14
CA ALA A 226 7.97 7.56 -1.22
C ALA A 226 8.71 7.17 -2.51
N ALA A 227 9.98 6.79 -2.40
CA ALA A 227 10.77 6.33 -3.55
C ALA A 227 10.19 5.05 -4.18
N THR A 228 9.74 4.09 -3.37
CA THR A 228 9.07 2.88 -3.88
C THR A 228 7.78 3.23 -4.64
N TRP A 229 6.96 4.13 -4.11
CA TRP A 229 5.75 4.60 -4.80
C TRP A 229 6.09 5.29 -6.13
N VAL A 230 7.09 6.16 -6.18
CA VAL A 230 7.52 6.80 -7.43
C VAL A 230 8.01 5.77 -8.42
N ARG A 231 8.92 4.88 -8.01
CA ARG A 231 9.54 3.89 -8.89
C ARG A 231 8.52 2.97 -9.54
N ASP A 232 7.57 2.46 -8.76
CA ASP A 232 6.64 1.43 -9.23
C ASP A 232 5.28 2.00 -9.65
N GLY A 233 4.82 3.09 -9.03
CA GLY A 233 3.52 3.71 -9.29
C GLY A 233 3.57 5.03 -10.06
N GLY A 234 4.73 5.68 -10.17
CA GLY A 234 4.85 7.02 -10.76
C GLY A 234 4.37 7.11 -12.21
N ARG A 235 4.60 6.05 -13.00
CA ARG A 235 4.09 5.97 -14.38
C ARG A 235 2.56 5.97 -14.42
N ALA A 236 1.92 5.18 -13.58
CA ALA A 236 0.46 5.15 -13.52
C ALA A 236 -0.08 6.53 -13.15
N LEU A 237 0.51 7.20 -12.15
CA LEU A 237 0.13 8.57 -11.78
C LEU A 237 0.33 9.57 -12.92
N TRP A 238 1.44 9.49 -13.65
CA TRP A 238 1.74 10.35 -14.80
C TRP A 238 0.75 10.16 -15.95
N GLU A 239 0.34 8.91 -16.19
CA GLU A 239 -0.57 8.55 -17.30
C GLU A 239 -2.03 8.84 -16.96
N VAL A 240 -2.42 8.90 -15.69
CA VAL A 240 -3.77 9.36 -15.33
C VAL A 240 -3.88 10.83 -15.69
N GLY A 241 -4.78 11.12 -16.63
CA GLY A 241 -5.00 12.47 -17.13
C GLY A 241 -5.20 13.48 -15.99
N HIS A 242 -4.53 14.63 -16.09
CA HIS A 242 -4.54 15.67 -15.06
C HIS A 242 -5.96 16.09 -14.65
N GLU A 243 -6.87 16.22 -15.61
CA GLU A 243 -8.28 16.55 -15.36
C GLU A 243 -9.03 15.45 -14.59
N GLU A 244 -8.70 14.19 -14.85
CA GLU A 244 -9.30 13.05 -14.14
C GLU A 244 -8.88 13.07 -12.67
N LEU A 245 -7.58 13.26 -12.41
CA LEU A 245 -7.05 13.40 -11.06
C LEU A 245 -7.67 14.59 -10.33
N ARG A 246 -7.75 15.76 -10.98
CA ARG A 246 -8.30 16.98 -10.36
C ARG A 246 -9.78 16.87 -10.06
N ARG A 247 -10.58 16.17 -10.87
CA ARG A 247 -12.01 15.98 -10.61
C ARG A 247 -12.28 15.43 -9.22
N HIS A 248 -11.41 14.54 -8.74
CA HIS A 248 -11.58 13.85 -7.46
C HIS A 248 -10.66 14.40 -6.35
N TRP A 249 -9.52 15.01 -6.72
CA TRP A 249 -8.44 15.32 -5.78
C TRP A 249 -7.87 16.74 -5.88
N ALA A 250 -8.58 17.69 -6.52
CA ALA A 250 -8.12 19.08 -6.67
C ALA A 250 -7.61 19.69 -5.35
N ALA A 251 -8.35 19.53 -4.24
CA ALA A 251 -7.97 20.08 -2.94
C ALA A 251 -6.59 19.59 -2.45
N SER A 252 -6.25 18.32 -2.73
CA SER A 252 -4.95 17.75 -2.37
C SER A 252 -3.86 18.18 -3.35
N LEU A 253 -4.16 18.17 -4.64
CA LEU A 253 -3.20 18.48 -5.70
C LEU A 253 -2.78 19.96 -5.66
N ASP A 254 -3.72 20.85 -5.41
CA ASP A 254 -3.51 22.31 -5.41
C ASP A 254 -3.02 22.84 -4.06
N SER A 255 -2.86 21.95 -3.07
CA SER A 255 -2.34 22.35 -1.76
C SER A 255 -0.88 22.78 -1.88
N GLN A 256 -0.61 24.00 -1.41
CA GLN A 256 0.75 24.49 -1.21
C GLN A 256 1.41 23.75 -0.05
N THR A 257 2.70 23.47 -0.19
CA THR A 257 3.55 22.89 0.83
C THR A 257 4.72 23.83 1.14
N GLU A 258 5.58 23.46 2.08
CA GLU A 258 6.71 24.31 2.49
C GLU A 258 7.66 24.62 1.32
N LEU A 259 7.93 23.62 0.46
CA LEU A 259 8.88 23.74 -0.65
C LEU A 259 8.19 23.87 -2.01
N TRP A 260 6.90 23.56 -2.12
CA TRP A 260 6.09 23.76 -3.33
C TRP A 260 4.98 24.79 -3.07
N LEU A 261 5.25 26.05 -3.42
CA LEU A 261 4.35 27.18 -3.16
C LEU A 261 3.32 27.44 -4.27
N ARG A 262 3.19 26.53 -5.25
CA ARG A 262 2.25 26.68 -6.37
C ARG A 262 1.00 25.84 -6.14
N ASP A 263 -0.13 26.32 -6.65
CA ASP A 263 -1.45 25.69 -6.60
C ASP A 263 -1.89 25.13 -7.96
N ASP A 264 -0.91 24.64 -8.74
CA ASP A 264 -1.05 24.22 -10.13
C ASP A 264 -1.27 22.70 -10.29
N GLY A 265 -1.41 21.97 -9.19
CA GLY A 265 -1.64 20.53 -9.20
C GLY A 265 -0.37 19.73 -9.53
N LEU A 266 -0.51 18.66 -10.31
CA LEU A 266 0.60 17.79 -10.71
C LEU A 266 1.16 18.21 -12.08
N THR A 267 1.98 19.27 -12.08
CA THR A 267 2.61 19.84 -13.29
C THR A 267 3.95 19.18 -13.63
N VAL A 268 4.41 19.37 -14.87
CA VAL A 268 5.74 18.90 -15.32
C VAL A 268 6.86 19.50 -14.44
N GLU A 269 6.71 20.76 -14.05
CA GLU A 269 7.63 21.46 -13.14
C GLU A 269 7.69 20.80 -11.76
N ARG A 270 6.56 20.30 -11.26
CA ARG A 270 6.51 19.58 -9.98
C ARG A 270 7.24 18.25 -10.05
N TRP A 271 7.13 17.55 -11.17
CA TRP A 271 7.92 16.34 -11.44
C TRP A 271 9.42 16.63 -11.55
N TYR A 272 9.84 17.71 -12.22
CA TYR A 272 11.24 18.14 -12.22
C TYR A 272 11.75 18.45 -10.80
N PHE A 273 10.92 19.09 -9.99
CA PHE A 273 11.25 19.37 -8.58
C PHE A 273 11.45 18.07 -7.79
N TRP A 274 10.53 17.10 -7.92
CA TRP A 274 10.68 15.77 -7.29
C TRP A 274 11.91 15.01 -7.78
N GLU A 275 12.21 15.04 -9.08
CA GLU A 275 13.43 14.43 -9.64
C GLU A 275 14.69 14.98 -8.95
N GLY A 276 14.80 16.31 -8.86
CA GLY A 276 15.93 16.97 -8.21
C GLY A 276 16.08 16.58 -6.74
N LYS A 277 14.95 16.46 -6.02
CA LYS A 277 14.93 16.00 -4.62
C LYS A 277 15.38 14.55 -4.47
N LEU A 278 14.88 13.66 -5.31
CA LEU A 278 15.29 12.25 -5.31
C LEU A 278 16.79 12.11 -5.64
N ARG A 279 17.30 12.85 -6.64
CA ARG A 279 18.74 12.87 -6.95
C ARG A 279 19.60 13.36 -5.79
N HIS A 280 19.12 14.33 -5.01
CA HIS A 280 19.82 14.78 -3.82
C HIS A 280 19.83 13.71 -2.72
N LEU A 281 18.68 13.08 -2.46
CA LEU A 281 18.55 12.03 -1.46
C LEU A 281 19.37 10.78 -1.82
N SER A 282 19.52 10.42 -3.11
CA SER A 282 20.27 9.23 -3.53
C SER A 282 21.77 9.28 -3.19
N ILE A 283 22.32 10.48 -2.92
CA ILE A 283 23.72 10.67 -2.51
C ILE A 283 23.88 10.97 -1.02
N GLU A 284 22.80 11.02 -0.22
CA GLU A 284 22.83 11.38 1.20
C GLU A 284 23.28 10.21 2.10
N ALA A 285 24.58 9.93 2.10
CA ALA A 285 25.16 8.79 2.84
C ALA A 285 25.11 8.90 4.38
N GLY A 286 24.75 10.06 4.93
CA GLY A 286 24.77 10.31 6.37
C GLY A 286 23.59 9.73 7.14
N ILE A 287 22.44 9.53 6.48
CA ILE A 287 21.17 9.11 7.10
C ILE A 287 20.53 7.94 6.36
N LEU A 288 20.67 7.90 5.04
CA LEU A 288 20.08 6.84 4.23
C LEU A 288 21.08 5.71 4.01
N ASP A 289 20.64 4.49 4.32
CA ASP A 289 21.41 3.29 4.02
C ASP A 289 21.61 3.10 2.49
N LEU A 290 22.49 2.19 2.13
CA LEU A 290 22.84 1.95 0.72
C LEU A 290 21.63 1.46 -0.11
N GLU A 291 20.77 0.65 0.48
CA GLU A 291 19.61 0.07 -0.20
C GLU A 291 18.58 1.16 -0.52
N THR A 292 18.26 1.99 0.46
CA THR A 292 17.35 3.13 0.35
C THR A 292 17.85 4.11 -0.70
N ARG A 293 19.15 4.45 -0.68
CA ARG A 293 19.75 5.32 -1.71
C ARG A 293 19.65 4.71 -3.11
N GLY A 294 19.80 3.39 -3.24
CA GLY A 294 19.58 2.67 -4.48
C GLY A 294 18.15 2.85 -5.02
N VAL A 295 17.15 2.58 -4.18
CA VAL A 295 15.72 2.72 -4.55
C VAL A 295 15.37 4.17 -4.90
N VAL A 296 15.90 5.14 -4.14
CA VAL A 296 15.73 6.57 -4.43
C VAL A 296 16.35 6.96 -5.78
N GLY A 297 17.52 6.40 -6.10
CA GLY A 297 18.16 6.59 -7.41
C GLY A 297 17.30 6.03 -8.55
N GLU A 298 16.77 4.82 -8.41
CA GLU A 298 15.84 4.23 -9.39
C GLU A 298 14.59 5.09 -9.59
N ALA A 299 14.02 5.61 -8.50
CA ALA A 299 12.88 6.51 -8.54
C ALA A 299 13.19 7.79 -9.33
N ALA A 300 14.37 8.39 -9.13
CA ALA A 300 14.80 9.57 -9.89
C ALA A 300 14.90 9.27 -11.40
N GLU A 301 15.44 8.11 -11.77
CA GLU A 301 15.52 7.70 -13.18
C GLU A 301 14.14 7.48 -13.80
N VAL A 302 13.18 6.91 -13.06
CA VAL A 302 11.79 6.81 -13.52
C VAL A 302 11.20 8.18 -13.82
N VAL A 303 11.39 9.16 -12.94
CA VAL A 303 10.89 10.54 -13.18
C VAL A 303 11.57 11.17 -14.39
N SER A 304 12.89 11.04 -14.50
CA SER A 304 13.68 11.51 -15.66
C SER A 304 13.14 10.93 -16.98
N ASP A 305 12.86 9.63 -17.01
CA ASP A 305 12.29 8.95 -18.18
C ASP A 305 10.87 9.45 -18.52
N LEU A 306 10.02 9.68 -17.52
CA LEU A 306 8.68 10.25 -17.72
C LEU A 306 8.76 11.66 -18.31
N LEU A 307 9.63 12.51 -17.77
CA LEU A 307 9.84 13.87 -18.27
C LEU A 307 10.37 13.87 -19.71
N ARG A 308 11.30 12.98 -20.04
CA ARG A 308 11.84 12.83 -21.39
C ARG A 308 10.78 12.34 -22.38
N THR A 309 9.95 11.40 -21.99
CA THR A 309 8.89 10.83 -22.87
C THR A 309 7.69 11.77 -23.02
N GLY A 310 7.34 12.53 -21.98
CA GLY A 310 6.31 13.57 -22.01
C GLY A 310 6.68 14.78 -22.88
N ALA A 311 7.96 15.17 -22.90
CA ALA A 311 8.46 16.24 -23.77
C ALA A 311 8.35 15.91 -25.28
N ILE A 312 8.26 14.63 -25.63
CA ILE A 312 8.12 14.16 -27.03
C ILE A 312 6.64 14.16 -27.48
N THR A 313 5.69 14.12 -26.54
CA THR A 313 4.24 13.95 -26.81
C THR A 313 3.41 15.23 -26.68
N GLN A 314 3.96 16.33 -26.15
CA GLN A 314 3.31 17.64 -26.22
C GLN A 314 3.77 18.43 -27.46
N PRO A 315 2.96 18.56 -28.53
CA PRO A 315 3.24 19.58 -29.53
C PRO A 315 3.07 20.94 -28.85
N LEU A 316 4.09 21.79 -29.00
CA LEU A 316 4.08 23.21 -28.61
C LEU A 316 2.71 23.83 -28.88
N SER A 317 1.86 23.92 -27.86
CA SER A 317 0.69 24.77 -27.90
C SER A 317 1.20 26.20 -27.84
N LEU A 318 1.37 26.78 -29.03
CA LEU A 318 1.62 28.19 -29.25
C LEU A 318 0.67 29.00 -28.36
N LYS A 319 1.23 29.61 -27.32
CA LYS A 319 0.61 30.70 -26.59
C LYS A 319 0.17 31.76 -27.62
N ARG A 320 -1.12 32.05 -27.66
CA ARG A 320 -1.65 33.32 -28.19
C ARG A 320 -1.84 34.29 -27.05
#